data_AF-A0A1I0YUI3-F1
#
_entry.id   AF-A0A1I0YUI3-F1
#
_cell.length_a   1.000
_cell.length_b   1.000
_cell.length_c   1.000
_cell.angle_alpha   90.00
_cell.angle_beta   90.00
_cell.angle_gamma   90.00
#
_symmetry.space_group_name_H-M   'P 1'
#
loop_
_entity.id
_entity.type
_entity.pdbx_description
1 polymer ?
#
loop_
_entity_poly.entity_id
_entity_poly.type
_entity_poly.pdbx_seq_one_letter_code
_entity_poly.pdbx_strand_id
1 'polypeptide(L)' 'MQKGMNMGYFEIKETTSTDQYGVAHINKRAMVTGKGQIYLLNKMLTLEAA' A
#
# COMPACT_ATOMS: atom_id res chain seq x y z
N MET A 1 2.41 -0.68 10.21
CA MET A 1 2.73 -0.32 8.80
C MET A 1 4.23 -0.36 8.50
N GLN A 2 5.10 0.22 9.34
CA GLN A 2 6.56 0.27 9.11
C GLN A 2 7.21 -1.08 8.74
N LYS A 3 6.89 -2.18 9.44
CA LYS A 3 7.47 -3.50 9.15
C LYS A 3 7.14 -4.02 7.74
N GLY A 4 5.89 -3.84 7.28
CA GLY A 4 5.45 -4.29 5.95
C GLY A 4 6.03 -3.46 4.81
N MET A 5 6.32 -2.20 5.07
CA MET A 5 7.04 -1.31 4.14
C MET A 5 8.52 -1.70 4.03
N ASN A 6 9.17 -2.01 5.15
CA ASN A 6 10.57 -2.44 5.17
C ASN A 6 10.78 -3.79 4.45
N MET A 7 9.75 -4.64 4.39
CA MET A 7 9.77 -5.92 3.69
C MET A 7 9.32 -5.83 2.22
N GLY A 8 8.95 -4.63 1.74
CA GLY A 8 8.52 -4.41 0.35
C GLY A 8 7.14 -4.96 0.01
N TYR A 9 6.30 -5.26 0.99
CA TYR A 9 4.92 -5.71 0.77
C TYR A 9 3.97 -4.57 0.43
N PHE A 10 4.35 -3.34 0.80
CA PHE A 10 3.56 -2.14 0.54
C PHE A 10 4.44 -1.04 -0.03
N GLU A 11 3.92 -0.30 -0.99
CA GLU A 11 4.56 0.86 -1.61
C GLU A 11 3.69 2.10 -1.39
N ILE A 12 4.29 3.25 -1.07
CA ILE A 12 3.55 4.52 -1.06
C ILE A 12 3.64 5.10 -2.46
N LYS A 13 2.48 5.32 -3.09
CA LYS A 13 2.39 6.21 -4.24
C LYS A 13 1.88 7.56 -3.81
N GLU A 14 2.62 8.57 -4.23
CA GLU A 14 2.25 9.96 -4.06
C GLU A 14 1.72 10.50 -5.38
N THR A 15 0.60 11.22 -5.33
CA THR A 15 0.02 11.89 -6.49
C THR A 15 -0.34 13.31 -6.09
N THR A 16 0.11 14.27 -6.89
CA THR A 16 -0.20 15.68 -6.69
C THR A 16 -1.37 16.06 -7.59
N SER A 17 -2.39 16.67 -7.02
CA SER A 17 -3.54 17.22 -7.75
C SER A 17 -3.61 18.70 -7.47
N THR A 18 -3.55 19.52 -8.52
CA THR A 18 -3.65 20.98 -8.42
C THR A 18 -5.10 21.40 -8.60
N ASP A 19 -5.61 22.18 -7.65
CA ASP A 19 -6.93 22.78 -7.77
C ASP A 19 -6.91 24.01 -8.71
N GLN A 20 -8.10 24.44 -9.15
CA GLN A 20 -8.29 25.58 -10.07
C GLN A 20 -7.71 26.91 -9.54
N TYR A 21 -7.53 27.02 -8.21
CA TYR A 21 -6.92 28.17 -7.54
C TYR A 21 -5.41 28.03 -7.32
N GLY A 22 -4.76 27.01 -7.91
CA GLY A 22 -3.31 26.80 -7.84
C GLY A 22 -2.82 26.12 -6.57
N VAL A 23 -3.72 25.65 -5.69
CA VAL A 23 -3.36 24.90 -4.49
C VAL A 23 -3.01 23.47 -4.87
N ALA A 24 -1.81 23.02 -4.54
CA ALA A 24 -1.36 21.66 -4.76
C ALA A 24 -1.74 20.75 -3.57
N HIS A 25 -2.57 19.75 -3.82
CA HIS A 25 -2.91 18.71 -2.86
C HIS A 25 -2.05 17.47 -3.09
N ILE A 26 -1.31 17.07 -2.06
CA ILE A 26 -0.45 15.89 -2.09
C ILE A 26 -1.22 14.71 -1.48
N ASN A 27 -1.58 13.73 -2.31
CA ASN A 27 -2.28 12.52 -1.89
C ASN A 27 -1.30 11.36 -1.80
N LYS A 28 -1.15 10.77 -0.61
CA LYS A 28 -0.32 9.59 -0.39
C LYS A 28 -1.21 8.38 -0.11
N ARG A 29 -1.08 7.32 -0.90
CA ARG A 29 -1.83 6.07 -0.70
C ARG A 29 -0.86 4.90 -0.63
N ALA A 30 -1.11 3.97 0.30
CA ALA A 30 -0.36 2.73 0.41
C ALA A 30 -0.98 1.69 -0.52
N MET A 31 -0.21 1.18 -1.47
CA MET A 31 -0.60 0.11 -2.36
C MET A 31 0.08 -1.18 -1.97
N VAL A 32 -0.62 -2.30 -2.19
CA VAL A 32 -0.08 -3.65 -2.02
C VAL A 32 0.75 -4.02 -3.26
N THR A 33 1.97 -4.50 -3.04
CA THR A 33 2.83 -5.00 -4.13
C THR A 33 2.46 -6.45 -4.46
N GLY A 34 2.92 -6.98 -5.60
CA GLY A 34 2.68 -8.39 -5.96
C GLY A 34 3.19 -9.38 -4.88
N LYS A 35 4.31 -9.07 -4.21
CA LYS A 35 4.79 -9.84 -3.05
C LYS A 35 3.86 -9.70 -1.84
N GLY A 36 3.34 -8.49 -1.61
CA GLY A 36 2.34 -8.23 -0.57
C GLY A 36 1.04 -9.01 -0.78
N GLN A 37 0.60 -9.18 -2.02
CA GLN A 37 -0.57 -10.00 -2.36
C GLN A 37 -0.37 -11.46 -1.98
N ILE A 38 0.77 -12.05 -2.37
CA ILE A 38 1.10 -13.44 -2.03
C ILE A 38 1.21 -13.62 -0.52
N TYR A 39 1.83 -12.66 0.18
CA TYR A 39 1.90 -12.66 1.65
C TYR A 39 0.52 -12.67 2.31
N LEU A 40 -0.39 -11.81 1.83
CA LEU A 40 -1.77 -11.75 2.32
C LEU A 40 -2.51 -13.07 2.03
N LEU A 41 -2.37 -13.61 0.83
CA LEU A 41 -3.02 -14.87 0.44
C LEU A 41 -2.55 -16.04 1.31
N ASN A 42 -1.23 -16.20 1.47
CA ASN A 42 -0.65 -17.25 2.29
C ASN A 42 -1.09 -17.13 3.75
N LYS A 43 -1.19 -15.90 4.26
CA LYS A 43 -1.65 -15.63 5.63
C LYS A 43 -3.13 -15.94 5.81
N MET A 44 -3.96 -15.66 4.81
CA MET A 44 -5.39 -16.00 4.84
C MET A 44 -5.61 -17.52 4.82
N LEU A 45 -4.91 -18.25 3.94
CA LEU A 45 -4.98 -19.71 3.88
C LEU A 45 -4.54 -20.37 5.20
N THR A 46 -3.51 -19.84 5.86
CA THR A 46 -3.06 -20.36 7.16
C THR A 46 -3.99 -20.01 8.32
N LEU A 47 -4.77 -18.93 8.22
CA LEU A 47 -5.80 -18.56 9.19
C LEU A 47 -7.09 -19.36 9.03
N GLU A 48 -7.43 -19.79 7.80
CA GLU A 48 -8.59 -20.65 7.53
C GLU A 48 -8.34 -22.12 7.93
N ALA A 49 -7.08 -22.57 7.85
CA ALA A 49 -6.68 -23.92 8.21
C ALA A 49 -6.45 -24.14 9.72
N ALA A 50 -6.68 -23.12 10.55
CA ALA A 50 -6.47 -23.13 12.01
C ALA A 50 -7.80 -22.98 12.76
#